data_AF-A0A7H8V6N4-F1
#
_entry.id   AF-A0A7H8V6N4-F1
#
_cell.length_a   1.000
_cell.length_b   1.000
_cell.length_c   1.000
_cell.angle_alpha   90.00
_cell.angle_beta   90.00
_cell.angle_gamma   90.00
#
_symmetry.space_group_name_H-M   'P 1'
#
loop_
_entity.id
_entity.type
_entity.pdbx_description
1 polymer ?
#
loop_
_entity_poly.entity_id
_entity_poly.type
_entity_poly.pdbx_seq_one_letter_code
_entity_poly.pdbx_strand_id
1 'polypeptide(L)'
;MLDFMFGIFAMLFPFLPIVSIILSIYIALQNNKHSKRFYGLFFPVIITMCNIWLFPIDRTDMFHDALRFYFFLIDFCLPMLISSALYHSIRLYYLYKSIKWRVFPISICYLFGLIFHYLNTMHWEELFRRQKFVFDILLISTAIISYLPCLYLYILQRRKNNP
;
A
#
# COMPACT_ATOMS: atom_id res chain seq x y z
N MET A 1 21.47 23.79 -1.46
CA MET A 1 20.17 24.16 -0.85
C MET A 1 19.22 22.96 -0.83
N LEU A 2 19.04 22.26 -1.96
CA LEU A 2 18.20 21.06 -2.06
C LEU A 2 18.67 19.90 -1.16
N ASP A 3 19.98 19.69 -1.01
CA ASP A 3 20.53 18.62 -0.16
C ASP A 3 20.44 18.91 1.34
N PHE A 4 20.48 20.18 1.73
CA PHE A 4 20.26 20.61 3.12
C PHE A 4 18.78 20.48 3.51
N MET A 5 17.87 20.84 2.59
CA MET A 5 16.44 20.59 2.75
C MET A 5 16.13 19.10 2.81
N PHE A 6 16.77 18.27 1.96
CA PHE A 6 16.65 16.82 2.00
C PHE A 6 17.17 16.23 3.32
N GLY A 7 18.31 16.72 3.84
CA GLY A 7 18.85 16.29 5.13
C GLY A 7 17.94 16.62 6.32
N ILE A 8 17.36 17.82 6.35
CA ILE A 8 16.37 18.21 7.38
C ILE A 8 15.09 17.39 7.23
N PHE A 9 14.63 17.18 6.00
CA PHE A 9 13.45 16.36 5.71
C PHE A 9 13.68 14.92 6.19
N ALA A 10 14.85 14.34 5.90
CA ALA A 10 15.27 13.01 6.34
C ALA A 10 15.36 12.83 7.86
N MET A 11 15.80 13.86 8.59
CA MET A 11 15.86 13.81 10.05
C MET A 11 14.49 13.92 10.73
N LEU A 12 13.54 14.63 10.12
CA LEU A 12 12.18 14.78 10.67
C LEU A 12 11.25 13.61 10.27
N PHE A 13 11.59 12.91 9.19
CA PHE A 13 10.73 11.91 8.57
C PHE A 13 10.50 10.58 9.30
N PRO A 14 11.42 9.99 10.10
CA PRO A 14 11.21 8.64 10.63
C PRO A 14 10.02 8.55 11.61
N PHE A 15 9.52 9.68 12.10
CA PHE A 15 8.32 9.74 12.94
C PHE A 15 7.01 9.65 12.13
N LEU A 16 6.99 10.12 10.88
CA LEU A 16 5.80 10.07 10.02
C LEU A 16 5.28 8.65 9.75
N PRO A 17 6.14 7.65 9.48
CA PRO A 17 5.78 6.24 9.44
C PRO A 17 5.04 5.77 10.68
N ILE A 18 5.59 6.08 11.86
CA ILE A 18 5.06 5.63 13.15
C ILE A 18 3.70 6.28 13.40
N VAL A 19 3.59 7.60 13.16
CA VAL A 19 2.34 8.35 13.30
C VAL A 19 1.27 7.81 12.34
N SER A 20 1.64 7.51 11.09
CA SER A 20 0.73 6.93 10.09
C SER A 20 0.17 5.58 10.55
N ILE A 21 1.03 4.71 11.11
CA ILE A 21 0.62 3.41 11.64
C ILE A 21 -0.36 3.60 12.81
N ILE A 22 -0.01 4.42 13.80
CA ILE A 22 -0.85 4.68 14.98
C ILE A 22 -2.20 5.27 14.56
N LEU A 23 -2.18 6.25 13.65
CA LEU A 23 -3.38 6.91 13.16
C LEU A 23 -4.28 5.93 12.39
N SER A 24 -3.70 5.04 11.60
CA SER A 24 -4.46 4.02 10.86
C SER A 24 -5.18 3.05 11.80
N ILE A 25 -4.53 2.62 12.89
CA ILE A 25 -5.14 1.80 13.94
C ILE A 25 -6.25 2.57 14.64
N TYR A 26 -6.00 3.81 15.06
CA TYR A 26 -6.99 4.66 15.72
C TYR A 26 -8.24 4.88 14.87
N ILE A 27 -8.06 5.25 13.60
CA ILE A 27 -9.16 5.46 12.64
C ILE A 27 -9.93 4.15 12.41
N ALA A 28 -9.24 3.00 12.32
CA ALA A 28 -9.90 1.70 12.19
C ALA A 28 -10.84 1.43 13.36
N LEU A 29 -10.36 1.61 14.59
CA LEU A 29 -11.13 1.39 15.82
C LEU A 29 -12.31 2.36 15.92
N GLN A 30 -12.09 3.65 15.65
CA GLN A 30 -13.13 4.67 15.73
C GLN A 30 -14.21 4.45 14.67
N ASN A 31 -13.83 4.18 13.42
CA ASN A 31 -14.81 3.89 12.35
C ASN A 31 -15.60 2.61 12.63
N ASN A 32 -15.01 1.64 13.32
CA ASN A 32 -15.70 0.44 13.76
C ASN A 32 -16.72 0.74 14.87
N LYS A 33 -16.34 1.56 15.88
CA LYS A 33 -17.27 2.01 16.94
C LYS A 33 -18.51 2.70 16.37
N HIS A 34 -18.34 3.48 15.31
CA HIS A 34 -19.44 4.18 14.62
C HIS A 34 -20.15 3.34 13.55
N SER A 35 -19.87 2.03 13.45
CA SER A 35 -20.48 1.12 12.47
C SER A 35 -20.42 1.63 11.01
N LYS A 36 -19.38 2.40 10.65
CA LYS A 36 -19.25 2.97 9.31
C LYS A 36 -18.99 1.88 8.27
N ARG A 37 -19.60 2.02 7.09
CA ARG A 37 -19.39 1.11 5.95
C ARG A 37 -17.91 1.02 5.58
N PHE A 38 -17.50 -0.13 5.04
CA PHE A 38 -16.11 -0.42 4.72
C PHE A 38 -16.01 -1.09 3.35
N TYR A 39 -15.38 -0.39 2.41
CA TYR A 39 -15.33 -0.80 1.01
C TYR A 39 -14.00 -1.38 0.56
N GLY A 40 -13.02 -1.55 1.45
CA GLY A 40 -11.73 -2.11 1.02
C GLY A 40 -10.77 -1.13 0.35
N LEU A 41 -11.22 0.05 -0.08
CA LEU A 41 -10.49 0.87 -1.07
C LEU A 41 -9.21 1.56 -0.60
N PHE A 42 -8.91 1.58 0.70
CA PHE A 42 -7.76 2.34 1.19
C PHE A 42 -6.43 1.70 0.75
N PHE A 43 -6.27 0.38 0.93
CA PHE A 43 -5.08 -0.35 0.47
C PHE A 43 -4.80 -0.24 -1.05
N PRO A 44 -5.75 -0.52 -1.96
CA PRO A 44 -5.49 -0.45 -3.40
C PRO A 44 -5.21 0.97 -3.89
N VAL A 45 -5.77 2.01 -3.26
CA VAL A 45 -5.43 3.39 -3.60
C VAL A 45 -3.98 3.69 -3.25
N ILE A 46 -3.52 3.27 -2.05
CA ILE A 46 -2.13 3.48 -1.63
C ILE A 46 -1.15 2.73 -2.54
N ILE A 47 -1.41 1.46 -2.86
CA ILE A 47 -0.52 0.70 -3.75
C ILE A 47 -0.52 1.25 -5.18
N THR A 48 -1.65 1.77 -5.68
CA THR A 48 -1.70 2.44 -6.99
C THR A 48 -0.86 3.72 -6.97
N MET A 49 -0.95 4.53 -5.91
CA MET A 49 -0.12 5.71 -5.75
C MET A 49 1.37 5.34 -5.73
N CYS A 50 1.76 4.37 -4.90
CA CYS A 50 3.14 3.86 -4.87
C CYS A 50 3.63 3.37 -6.25
N ASN A 51 2.78 2.68 -7.00
CA ASN A 51 3.13 2.19 -8.34
C ASN A 51 3.25 3.33 -9.36
N ILE A 52 2.38 4.35 -9.33
CA ILE A 52 2.48 5.53 -10.21
C ILE A 52 3.80 6.26 -9.98
N TRP A 53 4.26 6.37 -8.74
CA TRP A 53 5.55 6.99 -8.42
C TRP A 53 6.75 6.24 -9.02
N LEU A 54 6.63 4.95 -9.32
CA LEU A 54 7.67 4.15 -9.97
C LEU A 54 7.74 4.33 -11.49
N PHE A 55 6.69 4.88 -12.13
CA PHE A 55 6.63 5.08 -13.59
C PHE A 55 7.53 6.21 -14.14
N PRO A 56 7.55 7.43 -13.56
CA PRO A 56 8.20 8.60 -14.16
C PRO A 56 9.67 8.77 -13.79
N ILE A 57 10.27 7.87 -13.01
CA ILE A 57 11.68 7.99 -12.61
C ILE A 57 12.56 7.77 -13.86
N ASP A 58 13.01 8.87 -14.46
CA ASP A 58 13.96 8.91 -15.57
C ASP A 58 15.40 8.81 -15.02
N ARG A 59 16.19 7.87 -15.55
CA ARG A 59 17.24 7.15 -14.79
C ARG A 59 18.66 7.51 -15.18
N THR A 60 18.91 8.75 -15.57
CA THR A 60 20.22 9.14 -16.10
C THR A 60 21.23 9.52 -15.00
N ASP A 61 20.79 9.93 -13.80
CA ASP A 61 21.68 10.36 -12.70
C ASP A 61 21.70 9.36 -11.52
N MET A 62 22.40 8.25 -11.75
CA MET A 62 22.28 7.00 -10.97
C MET A 62 22.61 7.04 -9.47
N PHE A 63 23.33 8.02 -8.94
CA PHE A 63 23.76 8.00 -7.52
C PHE A 63 22.90 8.86 -6.59
N HIS A 64 22.48 10.04 -7.01
CA HIS A 64 21.62 10.89 -6.18
C HIS A 64 20.17 10.42 -6.20
N ASP A 65 19.70 9.86 -7.32
CA ASP A 65 18.32 9.40 -7.44
C ASP A 65 18.08 8.05 -6.75
N ALA A 66 19.06 7.15 -6.69
CA ALA A 66 18.92 5.88 -5.98
C ALA A 66 18.71 6.09 -4.47
N LEU A 67 19.51 6.97 -3.83
CA LEU A 67 19.41 7.26 -2.41
C LEU A 67 18.08 7.95 -2.06
N ARG A 68 17.64 8.89 -2.90
CA ARG A 68 16.32 9.55 -2.78
C ARG A 68 15.17 8.57 -2.98
N PHE A 69 15.34 7.61 -3.88
CA PHE A 69 14.37 6.55 -4.14
C PHE A 69 14.25 5.59 -2.95
N TYR A 70 15.36 5.11 -2.40
CA TYR A 70 15.35 4.28 -1.18
C TYR A 70 14.75 5.01 0.01
N PHE A 71 15.09 6.29 0.17
CA PHE A 71 14.50 7.14 1.19
C PHE A 71 12.97 7.22 1.02
N PHE A 72 12.48 7.57 -0.17
CA PHE A 72 11.03 7.59 -0.44
C PHE A 72 10.34 6.24 -0.18
N LEU A 73 11.00 5.13 -0.54
CA LEU A 73 10.45 3.80 -0.32
C LEU A 73 10.26 3.50 1.18
N ILE A 74 11.31 3.72 1.96
CA ILE A 74 11.37 3.36 3.38
C ILE A 74 10.51 4.31 4.21
N ASP A 75 10.50 5.60 3.86
CA ASP A 75 9.87 6.63 4.68
C ASP A 75 8.42 6.94 4.28
N PHE A 76 8.01 6.61 3.05
CA PHE A 76 6.63 6.84 2.60
C PHE A 76 5.93 5.56 2.15
N CYS A 77 6.47 4.88 1.13
CA CYS A 77 5.68 3.85 0.48
C CYS A 77 5.45 2.61 1.37
N LEU A 78 6.51 2.06 1.97
CA LEU A 78 6.40 0.92 2.89
C LEU A 78 5.51 1.24 4.11
N PRO A 79 5.71 2.36 4.82
CA PRO A 79 4.86 2.74 5.94
C PRO A 79 3.38 2.93 5.57
N MET A 80 3.09 3.54 4.42
CA MET A 80 1.70 3.71 3.95
C MET A 80 1.08 2.36 3.58
N LEU A 81 1.82 1.47 2.94
CA LEU A 81 1.38 0.12 2.62
C LEU A 81 1.12 -0.71 3.89
N ILE A 82 2.01 -0.66 4.88
CA ILE A 82 1.84 -1.32 6.17
C ILE A 82 0.62 -0.75 6.92
N SER A 83 0.51 0.57 7.00
CA SER A 83 -0.61 1.26 7.66
C SER A 83 -1.95 0.91 7.02
N SER A 84 -2.00 0.89 5.68
CA SER A 84 -3.22 0.51 4.97
C SER A 84 -3.58 -0.96 5.16
N ALA A 85 -2.60 -1.87 5.15
CA ALA A 85 -2.81 -3.28 5.44
C ALA A 85 -3.34 -3.49 6.87
N LEU A 86 -2.74 -2.83 7.87
CA LEU A 86 -3.18 -2.90 9.26
C LEU A 86 -4.60 -2.36 9.44
N TYR A 87 -4.89 -1.18 8.89
CA TYR A 87 -6.24 -0.61 8.89
C TYR A 87 -7.26 -1.59 8.30
N HIS A 88 -6.91 -2.22 7.18
CA HIS A 88 -7.78 -3.20 6.53
C HIS A 88 -8.02 -4.43 7.40
N SER A 89 -6.96 -5.05 7.91
CA SER A 89 -7.02 -6.25 8.73
C SER A 89 -7.86 -6.04 9.98
N ILE A 90 -7.70 -4.91 10.67
CA ILE A 90 -8.49 -4.56 11.86
C ILE A 90 -9.96 -4.40 11.50
N ARG A 91 -10.28 -3.64 10.44
CA ARG A 91 -11.66 -3.40 10.01
C ARG A 91 -12.35 -4.69 9.54
N LEU A 92 -11.65 -5.55 8.80
CA LEU A 92 -12.15 -6.85 8.38
C LEU A 92 -12.44 -7.76 9.57
N TYR A 93 -11.55 -7.80 10.56
CA TYR A 93 -11.71 -8.60 11.77
C TYR A 93 -13.00 -8.24 12.51
N TYR A 94 -13.26 -6.95 12.71
CA TYR A 94 -14.46 -6.51 13.42
C TYR A 94 -15.75 -6.63 12.59
N LEU A 95 -15.72 -6.29 11.29
CA LEU A 95 -16.91 -6.31 10.44
C LEU A 95 -17.41 -7.74 10.16
N TYR A 96 -16.50 -8.70 10.05
CA TYR A 96 -16.81 -10.10 9.74
C TYR A 96 -16.48 -11.03 10.90
N LYS A 97 -16.74 -10.59 12.14
CA LYS A 97 -16.55 -11.39 13.36
C LYS A 97 -17.19 -12.79 13.26
N SER A 98 -18.30 -12.93 12.53
CA SER A 98 -19.01 -14.18 12.28
C SER A 98 -18.49 -15.01 11.10
N ILE A 99 -17.70 -14.45 10.17
CA ILE A 99 -17.22 -15.14 8.96
C ILE A 99 -15.70 -15.00 8.81
N LYS A 100 -14.98 -15.46 9.84
CA LYS A 100 -13.50 -15.40 9.94
C LYS A 100 -12.78 -15.99 8.72
N TRP A 101 -13.33 -17.04 8.13
CA TRP A 101 -12.74 -17.72 6.96
C TRP A 101 -12.68 -16.85 5.69
N ARG A 102 -13.55 -15.85 5.54
CA ARG A 102 -13.54 -14.93 4.38
C ARG A 102 -12.55 -13.77 4.53
N VAL A 103 -12.10 -13.49 5.74
CA VAL A 103 -11.10 -12.44 6.03
C VAL A 103 -9.70 -12.89 5.59
N PHE A 104 -9.41 -14.18 5.74
CA PHE A 104 -8.12 -14.79 5.42
C PHE A 104 -7.66 -14.55 3.96
N PRO A 105 -8.46 -14.86 2.91
CA PRO A 105 -8.02 -14.64 1.52
C PRO A 105 -7.79 -13.16 1.20
N ILE A 106 -8.59 -12.26 1.78
CA ILE A 106 -8.44 -10.81 1.56
C ILE A 106 -7.13 -10.30 2.16
N SER A 107 -6.81 -10.74 3.38
CA SER A 107 -5.56 -10.38 4.04
C SER A 107 -4.34 -10.94 3.30
N ILE A 108 -4.45 -12.15 2.74
CA ILE A 108 -3.40 -12.75 1.90
C ILE A 108 -3.18 -11.95 0.63
N CYS A 109 -4.24 -11.52 -0.07
CA CYS A 109 -4.10 -10.69 -1.27
C CYS A 109 -3.34 -9.39 -0.99
N TYR A 110 -3.60 -8.74 0.15
CA TYR A 110 -2.86 -7.53 0.54
C TYR A 110 -1.41 -7.83 0.90
N LEU A 111 -1.14 -8.94 1.59
CA LEU A 111 0.23 -9.37 1.87
C LEU A 111 1.02 -9.66 0.59
N PHE A 112 0.41 -10.36 -0.38
CA PHE A 112 1.01 -10.59 -1.69
C PHE A 112 1.28 -9.28 -2.43
N GLY A 113 0.34 -8.33 -2.42
CA GLY A 113 0.56 -7.01 -3.01
C GLY A 113 1.76 -6.29 -2.38
N LEU A 114 1.89 -6.36 -1.06
CA LEU A 114 2.99 -5.75 -0.31
C LEU A 114 4.35 -6.42 -0.62
N ILE A 115 4.41 -7.75 -0.56
CA ILE A 115 5.62 -8.53 -0.85
C ILE A 115 6.06 -8.31 -2.29
N PHE A 116 5.11 -8.35 -3.22
CA PHE A 116 5.40 -8.23 -4.63
C PHE A 116 5.89 -6.81 -4.99
N HIS A 117 5.27 -5.77 -4.40
CA HIS A 117 5.76 -4.41 -4.53
C HIS A 117 7.20 -4.30 -4.00
N TYR A 118 7.47 -4.80 -2.79
CA TYR A 118 8.81 -4.82 -2.21
C TYR A 118 9.85 -5.53 -3.08
N LEU A 119 9.53 -6.72 -3.60
CA LEU A 119 10.44 -7.49 -4.46
C LEU A 119 10.77 -6.75 -5.76
N ASN A 120 9.77 -6.13 -6.38
CA ASN A 120 9.96 -5.30 -7.57
C ASN A 120 10.83 -4.08 -7.27
N THR A 121 10.67 -3.48 -6.09
CA THR A 121 11.51 -2.36 -5.70
C THR A 121 12.94 -2.79 -5.36
N MET A 122 13.16 -4.00 -4.86
CA MET A 122 14.51 -4.48 -4.54
C MET A 122 15.30 -4.90 -5.79
N HIS A 123 14.65 -5.57 -6.74
CA HIS A 123 15.28 -6.04 -8.00
C HIS A 123 15.05 -5.07 -9.16
N TRP A 124 14.74 -3.81 -8.84
CA TRP A 124 14.28 -2.80 -9.79
C TRP A 124 15.31 -2.49 -10.90
N GLU A 125 16.60 -2.52 -10.59
CA GLU A 125 17.68 -2.25 -11.56
C GLU A 125 17.77 -3.35 -12.62
N GLU A 126 17.77 -4.61 -12.19
CA GLU A 126 17.92 -5.78 -13.07
C GLU A 126 16.67 -6.00 -13.94
N LEU A 127 15.48 -5.90 -13.34
CA LEU A 127 14.20 -6.09 -14.04
C LEU A 127 13.97 -5.01 -15.09
N PHE A 128 14.25 -3.74 -14.76
CA PHE A 128 14.01 -2.64 -15.69
C PHE A 128 15.04 -2.56 -16.82
N ARG A 129 16.34 -2.75 -16.52
CA ARG A 129 17.39 -2.68 -17.56
C ARG A 129 17.21 -3.75 -18.63
N ARG A 130 16.75 -4.95 -18.26
CA ARG A 130 16.53 -6.03 -19.24
C ARG A 130 15.14 -6.00 -19.86
N GLN A 131 14.10 -5.67 -19.10
CA GLN A 131 12.71 -5.90 -19.50
C GLN A 131 11.73 -4.86 -18.93
N LYS A 132 11.92 -3.57 -19.25
CA LYS A 132 11.02 -2.46 -18.86
C LYS A 132 9.53 -2.77 -19.05
N PHE A 133 9.16 -3.32 -20.22
CA PHE A 133 7.76 -3.67 -20.52
C PHE A 133 7.16 -4.68 -19.53
N VAL A 134 7.95 -5.69 -19.12
CA VAL A 134 7.52 -6.69 -18.14
C VAL A 134 7.34 -6.04 -16.77
N PHE A 135 8.27 -5.17 -16.37
CA PHE A 135 8.16 -4.43 -15.12
C PHE A 135 6.89 -3.56 -15.05
N ASP A 136 6.57 -2.83 -16.12
CA ASP A 136 5.36 -1.98 -16.17
C ASP A 136 4.08 -2.82 -16.10
N ILE A 137 4.03 -3.98 -16.79
CA ILE A 137 2.92 -4.92 -16.68
C ILE A 137 2.76 -5.43 -15.25
N LEU A 138 3.85 -5.74 -14.55
CA LEU A 138 3.80 -6.24 -13.18
C LEU A 138 3.27 -5.16 -12.21
N LEU A 139 3.66 -3.89 -12.39
CA LEU A 139 3.12 -2.77 -11.61
C LEU A 139 1.62 -2.55 -11.87
N ILE A 140 1.18 -2.63 -13.13
CA ILE A 140 -0.25 -2.50 -13.46
C ILE A 140 -1.04 -3.68 -12.89
N SER A 141 -0.53 -4.90 -13.06
CA SER A 141 -1.17 -6.13 -12.60
C SER A 141 -1.35 -6.14 -11.08
N THR A 142 -0.36 -5.68 -10.32
CA THR A 142 -0.46 -5.58 -8.85
C THR A 142 -1.50 -4.56 -8.41
N ALA A 143 -1.57 -3.41 -9.09
CA ALA A 143 -2.60 -2.42 -8.83
C ALA A 143 -3.98 -3.03 -9.08
N ILE A 144 -4.21 -3.67 -10.24
CA ILE A 144 -5.49 -4.32 -10.56
C ILE A 144 -5.84 -5.42 -9.54
N ILE A 145 -4.89 -6.30 -9.22
CA ILE A 145 -5.11 -7.41 -8.28
C ILE A 145 -5.49 -6.90 -6.89
N SER A 146 -4.90 -5.78 -6.45
CA SER A 146 -5.21 -5.17 -5.15
C SER A 146 -6.66 -4.68 -5.02
N TYR A 147 -7.37 -4.42 -6.13
CA TYR A 147 -8.78 -4.03 -6.12
C TYR A 147 -9.75 -5.21 -6.03
N LEU A 148 -9.34 -6.45 -6.32
CA LEU A 148 -10.22 -7.63 -6.24
C LEU A 148 -10.86 -7.80 -4.85
N PRO A 149 -10.12 -7.70 -3.73
CA PRO A 149 -10.72 -7.77 -2.40
C PRO A 149 -11.80 -6.70 -2.15
N CYS A 150 -11.66 -5.53 -2.77
CA CYS A 150 -12.62 -4.42 -2.62
C CYS A 150 -13.92 -4.71 -3.35
N LEU A 151 -13.82 -5.19 -4.59
CA LEU A 151 -14.97 -5.66 -5.37
C LEU A 151 -15.72 -6.77 -4.62
N TYR A 152 -14.98 -7.72 -4.04
CA TYR A 152 -15.56 -8.78 -3.24
C TYR A 152 -16.33 -8.23 -2.01
N LEU A 153 -15.71 -7.32 -1.25
CA LEU A 153 -16.33 -6.68 -0.09
C LEU A 153 -17.59 -5.89 -0.47
N TYR A 154 -17.55 -5.16 -1.59
CA TYR A 154 -18.68 -4.41 -2.11
C TYR A 154 -19.87 -5.32 -2.43
N ILE A 155 -19.64 -6.41 -3.17
CA ILE A 155 -20.69 -7.40 -3.51
C ILE A 155 -21.27 -8.03 -2.25
N LEU A 156 -20.40 -8.40 -1.29
CA LEU A 156 -20.81 -9.04 -0.05
C LEU A 156 -21.67 -8.11 0.82
N GLN A 157 -21.29 -6.84 0.92
CA GLN A 157 -22.06 -5.84 1.65
C GLN A 157 -23.40 -5.53 0.98
N ARG A 158 -23.45 -5.52 -0.36
CA ARG A 158 -24.70 -5.34 -1.10
C ARG A 158 -25.69 -6.48 -0.86
N ARG A 159 -25.24 -7.75 -0.89
CA ARG A 159 -26.10 -8.91 -0.57
C ARG A 159 -26.60 -8.90 0.87
N LYS A 160 -25.80 -8.41 1.83
CA LYS A 160 -26.25 -8.30 3.22
C LYS A 160 -27.38 -7.28 3.40
N ASN A 161 -27.41 -6.22 2.59
CA ASN A 161 -28.39 -5.14 2.70
C ASN A 161 -29.66 -5.37 1.85
N ASN A 162 -29.59 -6.24 0.83
CA ASN A 162 -30.73 -6.71 0.04
C ASN A 162 -30.77 -8.25 0.13
N PRO A 163 -31.37 -8.81 1.19
CA PRO A 163 -31.41 -10.26 1.43
C PRO A 163 -32.22 -11.02 0.37
#